data_AF-A0A1H2V0V9-F1
#
_entry.id   AF-A0A1H2V0V9-F1
#
_cell.length_a   1.000
_cell.length_b   1.000
_cell.length_c   1.000
_cell.angle_alpha   90.00
_cell.angle_beta   90.00
_cell.angle_gamma   90.00
#
_symmetry.space_group_name_H-M   'P 1'
#
loop_
_entity.id
_entity.type
_entity.pdbx_description
1 polymer ?
#
loop_
_entity_poly.entity_id
_entity_poly.type
_entity_poly.pdbx_seq_one_letter_code
_entity_poly.pdbx_strand_id
1 'polypeptide(L)'
;MKRQRGMTLISMMVGLVISMFSIVAMLSLYRSLVQSAVVATRDANLDGQIAAGLLSAQLEIQSAGFGIEAAGNADLTLATTNLDSTNRALLWRLVDTGTYRCRGLLERSVNDSASGQSMRVLSLLQANSCDASGALSGKTWAVVGDLAEFRGQNLAQVVFQISTSNCWPFGVGDNSTPSAHALVTLSAPSSSQLAGAVADPISYSVCLPNIKPV
;
A
#
# COMPACT_ATOMS: atom_id res chain seq x y z
N MET A 1 41.52 35.30 -57.23
CA MET A 1 41.95 33.89 -57.09
C MET A 1 41.92 33.50 -55.62
N LYS A 2 40.98 32.65 -55.19
CA LYS A 2 40.90 32.15 -53.80
C LYS A 2 41.87 30.98 -53.63
N ARG A 3 42.84 31.11 -52.70
CA ARG A 3 43.77 30.03 -52.34
C ARG A 3 42.99 28.88 -51.67
N GLN A 4 42.97 27.71 -52.29
CA GLN A 4 42.57 26.46 -51.62
C GLN A 4 43.62 26.12 -50.55
N ARG A 5 43.22 26.14 -49.29
CA ARG A 5 44.01 25.61 -48.17
C ARG A 5 43.64 24.13 -48.01
N GLY A 6 44.60 23.24 -48.26
CA GLY A 6 44.43 21.81 -48.01
C GLY A 6 44.33 21.53 -46.50
N MET A 7 43.37 20.72 -46.10
CA MET A 7 43.23 20.23 -44.73
C MET A 7 44.38 19.28 -44.43
N THR A 8 45.06 19.44 -43.29
CA THR A 8 46.19 18.58 -42.91
C THR A 8 45.68 17.29 -42.28
N LEU A 9 46.37 16.17 -42.50
CA LEU A 9 46.01 14.85 -41.96
C LEU A 9 45.88 14.86 -40.41
N ILE A 10 46.67 15.70 -39.75
CA ILE A 10 46.62 15.94 -38.30
C ILE A 10 45.28 16.57 -37.88
N SER A 11 44.72 17.50 -38.67
CA SER A 11 43.43 18.12 -38.33
C SER A 11 42.27 17.12 -38.42
N MET A 12 42.35 16.13 -39.31
CA MET A 12 41.39 15.02 -39.36
C MET A 12 41.53 14.09 -38.15
N MET A 13 42.75 13.72 -37.76
CA MET A 13 42.97 12.87 -36.60
C MET A 13 42.46 13.52 -35.30
N VAL A 14 42.76 14.81 -35.09
CA VAL A 14 42.27 15.55 -33.91
C VAL A 14 40.74 15.70 -33.95
N GLY A 15 40.15 15.95 -35.12
CA GLY A 15 38.69 16.00 -35.27
C GLY A 15 37.99 14.69 -34.92
N LEU A 16 38.56 13.55 -35.30
CA LEU A 16 38.05 12.22 -34.94
C LEU A 16 38.18 11.92 -33.43
N VAL A 17 39.25 12.37 -32.79
CA VAL A 17 39.42 12.21 -31.33
C VAL A 17 38.38 13.05 -30.58
N ILE A 18 38.15 14.30 -31.00
CA ILE A 18 37.14 15.17 -30.38
C ILE A 18 35.73 14.58 -30.58
N SER A 19 35.42 14.04 -31.76
CA SER A 19 34.12 13.41 -32.00
C SER A 19 33.92 12.15 -31.14
N MET A 20 34.94 11.30 -31.02
CA MET A 20 34.91 10.15 -30.10
C MET A 20 34.68 10.57 -28.65
N PHE A 21 35.39 11.60 -28.18
CA PHE A 21 35.21 12.12 -26.82
C PHE A 21 33.78 12.64 -26.59
N SER A 22 33.20 13.35 -27.57
CA SER A 22 31.83 13.84 -27.49
C SER A 22 30.79 12.72 -27.41
N ILE A 23 30.97 11.63 -28.16
CA ILE A 23 30.06 10.48 -28.15
C ILE A 23 30.11 9.77 -26.80
N VAL A 24 31.30 9.58 -26.22
CA VAL A 24 31.45 8.96 -24.89
C VAL A 24 30.80 9.81 -23.80
N ALA A 25 30.98 11.13 -23.86
CA ALA A 25 30.31 12.06 -22.95
C ALA A 25 28.78 11.95 -23.06
N MET A 26 28.23 11.93 -24.28
CA MET A 26 26.79 11.81 -24.51
C MET A 26 26.23 10.45 -24.07
N LEU A 27 26.95 9.35 -24.31
CA LEU A 27 26.58 8.02 -23.83
C LEU A 27 26.55 7.93 -22.31
N SER A 28 27.47 8.60 -21.63
CA SER A 28 27.51 8.65 -20.17
C SER A 28 26.29 9.36 -19.59
N LEU A 29 25.93 10.52 -20.16
CA LEU A 29 24.71 11.25 -19.81
C LEU A 29 23.45 10.43 -20.09
N TYR A 30 23.37 9.80 -21.27
CA TYR A 30 22.26 8.94 -21.63
C TYR A 30 22.08 7.79 -20.64
N ARG A 31 23.17 7.12 -20.25
CA ARG A 31 23.12 6.03 -19.27
C ARG A 31 22.58 6.51 -17.92
N SER A 32 23.05 7.64 -17.42
CA SER A 32 22.56 8.21 -16.16
C SER A 32 21.07 8.57 -16.22
N LEU A 33 20.63 9.17 -17.32
CA LEU A 33 19.22 9.49 -17.55
C LEU A 33 18.35 8.24 -17.59
N VAL A 34 18.76 7.21 -18.35
CA VAL A 34 18.02 5.94 -18.43
C VAL A 34 17.95 5.25 -17.09
N GLN A 35 19.06 5.21 -16.33
CA GLN A 35 19.07 4.61 -15.00
C GLN A 35 18.11 5.32 -14.04
N SER A 36 18.13 6.66 -14.02
CA SER A 36 17.20 7.44 -13.20
C SER A 36 15.75 7.24 -13.63
N ALA A 37 15.47 7.22 -14.93
CA ALA A 37 14.12 6.98 -15.46
C ALA A 37 13.59 5.60 -15.09
N VAL A 38 14.43 4.56 -15.12
CA VAL A 38 14.04 3.19 -14.72
C VAL A 38 13.71 3.13 -13.23
N VAL A 39 14.52 3.74 -12.37
CA VAL A 39 14.27 3.79 -10.92
C VAL A 39 12.97 4.55 -10.64
N ALA A 40 12.81 5.74 -11.19
CA ALA A 40 11.60 6.55 -11.02
C ALA A 40 10.33 5.82 -11.48
N THR A 41 10.41 5.07 -12.60
CA THR A 41 9.29 4.28 -13.10
C THR A 41 8.96 3.11 -12.15
N ARG A 42 9.96 2.45 -11.56
CA ARG A 42 9.73 1.38 -10.59
C ARG A 42 9.10 1.91 -9.30
N ASP A 43 9.62 3.02 -8.80
CA ASP A 43 9.14 3.68 -7.58
C ASP A 43 7.69 4.14 -7.76
N ALA A 44 7.38 4.78 -8.89
CA ALA A 44 6.02 5.19 -9.21
C ALA A 44 5.04 4.02 -9.34
N ASN A 45 5.48 2.88 -9.91
CA ASN A 45 4.65 1.68 -9.99
C ASN A 45 4.41 1.06 -8.61
N LEU A 46 5.43 1.03 -7.74
CA LEU A 46 5.30 0.54 -6.37
C LEU A 46 4.33 1.41 -5.57
N ASP A 47 4.47 2.73 -5.63
CA ASP A 47 3.55 3.65 -4.96
C ASP A 47 2.12 3.51 -5.50
N GLY A 48 1.97 3.35 -6.81
CA GLY A 48 0.67 3.09 -7.45
C GLY A 48 0.01 1.80 -6.95
N GLN A 49 0.79 0.71 -6.81
CA GLN A 49 0.29 -0.56 -6.28
C GLN A 49 -0.11 -0.44 -4.80
N ILE A 50 0.70 0.22 -3.98
CA ILE A 50 0.41 0.43 -2.56
C ILE A 50 -0.85 1.28 -2.40
N ALA A 51 -0.95 2.40 -3.12
CA ALA A 51 -2.11 3.28 -3.07
C ALA A 51 -3.39 2.55 -3.52
N ALA A 52 -3.33 1.78 -4.61
CA ALA A 52 -4.47 1.00 -5.10
C ALA A 52 -4.90 -0.12 -4.14
N GLY A 53 -3.94 -0.81 -3.52
CA GLY A 53 -4.22 -1.86 -2.55
C GLY A 53 -4.78 -1.33 -1.24
N LEU A 54 -4.24 -0.21 -0.74
CA LEU A 54 -4.78 0.48 0.44
C LEU A 54 -6.17 1.06 0.18
N LEU A 55 -6.43 1.60 -1.02
CA LEU A 55 -7.77 2.06 -1.41
C LEU A 55 -8.76 0.90 -1.49
N SER A 56 -8.36 -0.23 -2.07
CA SER A 56 -9.21 -1.44 -2.08
C SER A 56 -9.50 -1.93 -0.66
N ALA A 57 -8.50 -1.93 0.21
CA ALA A 57 -8.68 -2.23 1.63
C ALA A 57 -9.62 -1.23 2.31
N GLN A 58 -9.51 0.05 1.98
CA GLN A 58 -10.39 1.12 2.46
C GLN A 58 -11.86 0.86 2.10
N LEU A 59 -12.13 0.48 0.85
CA LEU A 59 -13.47 0.16 0.37
C LEU A 59 -14.06 -1.06 1.09
N GLU A 60 -13.24 -2.09 1.30
CA GLU A 60 -13.65 -3.29 2.06
C GLU A 60 -13.99 -2.96 3.52
N ILE A 61 -13.18 -2.12 4.19
CA ILE A 61 -13.41 -1.70 5.58
C ILE A 61 -14.71 -0.90 5.73
N GLN A 62 -15.15 -0.15 4.72
CA GLN A 62 -16.42 0.60 4.80
C GLN A 62 -17.64 -0.31 5.01
N SER A 63 -17.53 -1.60 4.67
CA SER A 63 -18.58 -2.59 4.95
C SER A 63 -18.66 -3.00 6.42
N ALA A 64 -17.71 -2.60 7.27
CA ALA A 64 -17.67 -2.98 8.66
C ALA A 64 -18.89 -2.47 9.44
N GLY A 65 -19.51 -3.38 10.21
CA GLY A 65 -20.74 -3.11 10.96
C GLY A 65 -22.00 -2.99 10.10
N PHE A 66 -21.93 -3.18 8.78
CA PHE A 66 -23.11 -3.10 7.92
C PHE A 66 -24.15 -4.16 8.32
N GLY A 67 -25.41 -3.74 8.46
CA GLY A 67 -26.54 -4.62 8.78
C GLY A 67 -26.60 -5.14 10.22
N ILE A 68 -25.81 -4.58 11.15
CA ILE A 68 -25.84 -4.92 12.57
C ILE A 68 -26.46 -3.75 13.35
N GLU A 69 -27.58 -3.98 14.06
CA GLU A 69 -28.35 -2.91 14.73
C GLU A 69 -27.58 -2.14 15.83
N ALA A 70 -26.55 -2.76 16.41
CA ALA A 70 -25.69 -2.14 17.43
C ALA A 70 -24.25 -2.68 17.35
N ALA A 71 -23.57 -2.46 16.22
CA ALA A 71 -22.18 -2.87 16.09
C ALA A 71 -21.30 -2.10 17.10
N GLY A 72 -20.50 -2.85 17.85
CA GLY A 72 -19.64 -2.29 18.91
C GLY A 72 -18.17 -2.69 18.73
N ASN A 73 -17.40 -2.51 19.79
CA ASN A 73 -15.96 -2.83 19.82
C ASN A 73 -15.67 -4.34 19.61
N ALA A 74 -16.66 -5.23 19.72
CA ALA A 74 -16.50 -6.65 19.42
C ALA A 74 -16.57 -6.96 17.92
N ASP A 75 -17.18 -6.08 17.13
CA ASP A 75 -17.41 -6.26 15.69
C ASP A 75 -16.28 -5.70 14.82
N LEU A 76 -15.34 -4.95 15.41
CA LEU A 76 -14.12 -4.45 14.79
C LEU A 76 -12.97 -4.53 15.79
N THR A 77 -11.96 -5.35 15.49
CA THR A 77 -10.81 -5.54 16.39
C THR A 77 -9.50 -5.72 15.65
N LEU A 78 -8.40 -5.37 16.31
CA LEU A 78 -7.06 -5.74 15.87
C LEU A 78 -6.61 -6.97 16.65
N ALA A 79 -6.43 -8.10 15.97
CA ALA A 79 -6.02 -9.35 16.61
C ALA A 79 -5.12 -10.18 15.69
N THR A 80 -4.33 -11.08 16.28
CA THR A 80 -3.59 -12.09 15.52
C THR A 80 -4.55 -13.16 15.00
N THR A 81 -4.14 -13.91 13.97
CA THR A 81 -4.97 -14.94 13.34
C THR A 81 -4.24 -16.28 13.28
N ASN A 82 -4.89 -17.33 12.76
CA ASN A 82 -4.26 -18.61 12.46
C ASN A 82 -3.25 -18.53 11.29
N LEU A 83 -3.26 -17.45 10.51
CA LEU A 83 -2.36 -17.27 9.36
C LEU A 83 -1.05 -16.59 9.77
N ASP A 84 -1.09 -15.74 10.80
CA ASP A 84 0.07 -15.06 11.35
C ASP A 84 -0.17 -14.77 12.85
N SER A 85 0.71 -15.31 13.69
CA SER A 85 0.68 -15.16 15.15
C SER A 85 1.45 -13.93 15.64
N THR A 86 2.18 -13.25 14.76
CA THR A 86 3.01 -12.09 15.08
C THR A 86 2.35 -10.80 14.63
N ASN A 87 1.87 -10.77 13.39
CA ASN A 87 1.21 -9.59 12.84
C ASN A 87 -0.26 -9.52 13.23
N ARG A 88 -0.70 -8.33 13.65
CA ARG A 88 -2.11 -8.07 13.94
C ARG A 88 -2.85 -7.82 12.64
N ALA A 89 -3.92 -8.58 12.43
CA ALA A 89 -4.90 -8.35 11.39
C ALA A 89 -5.98 -7.38 11.89
N LEU A 90 -6.49 -6.55 10.99
CA LEU A 90 -7.74 -5.82 11.20
C LEU A 90 -8.90 -6.73 10.85
N LEU A 91 -9.74 -7.07 11.82
CA LEU A 91 -10.85 -8.01 11.65
C LEU A 91 -12.15 -7.29 11.91
N TRP A 92 -13.16 -7.55 11.08
CA TRP A 92 -14.48 -7.00 11.26
C TRP A 92 -15.61 -7.95 10.84
N ARG A 93 -16.82 -7.59 11.25
CA ARG A 93 -18.06 -8.29 10.93
C ARG A 93 -19.00 -7.41 10.12
N LEU A 94 -19.80 -8.06 9.28
CA LEU A 94 -20.91 -7.48 8.56
C LEU A 94 -22.04 -8.51 8.40
N VAL A 95 -23.25 -8.04 8.09
CA VAL A 95 -24.38 -8.88 7.72
C VAL A 95 -24.68 -8.66 6.24
N ASP A 96 -24.53 -9.73 5.46
CA ASP A 96 -24.85 -9.73 4.03
C ASP A 96 -26.02 -10.67 3.78
N THR A 97 -27.10 -10.15 3.19
CA THR A 97 -28.37 -10.86 2.94
C THR A 97 -28.93 -11.62 4.16
N GLY A 98 -28.76 -11.07 5.37
CA GLY A 98 -29.23 -11.69 6.62
C GLY A 98 -28.30 -12.75 7.22
N THR A 99 -27.12 -12.97 6.64
CA THR A 99 -26.10 -13.88 7.18
C THR A 99 -24.87 -13.11 7.65
N TYR A 100 -24.30 -13.51 8.79
CA TYR A 100 -23.06 -12.92 9.28
C TYR A 100 -21.87 -13.33 8.41
N ARG A 101 -21.06 -12.36 8.01
CA ARG A 101 -19.80 -12.52 7.29
C ARG A 101 -18.70 -11.79 8.05
N CYS A 102 -17.56 -12.46 8.20
CA CYS A 102 -16.41 -11.92 8.90
C CYS A 102 -15.31 -11.73 7.86
N ARG A 103 -14.85 -10.50 7.72
CA ARG A 103 -13.76 -10.12 6.81
C ARG A 103 -12.60 -9.55 7.61
N GLY A 104 -11.43 -9.55 7.02
CA GLY A 104 -10.25 -9.02 7.67
C GLY A 104 -9.18 -8.62 6.68
N LEU A 105 -8.19 -7.89 7.17
CA LEU A 105 -7.00 -7.50 6.43
C LEU A 105 -5.79 -7.91 7.25
N LEU A 106 -4.85 -8.57 6.58
CA LEU A 106 -3.59 -9.00 7.20
C LEU A 106 -2.46 -8.75 6.23
N GLU A 107 -1.37 -8.21 6.75
CA GLU A 107 -0.10 -8.24 6.04
C GLU A 107 0.66 -9.52 6.40
N ARG A 108 0.88 -10.36 5.40
CA ARG A 108 1.56 -11.65 5.54
C ARG A 108 2.93 -11.64 4.89
N SER A 109 3.83 -12.47 5.40
CA SER A 109 5.10 -12.76 4.74
C SER A 109 4.90 -13.87 3.72
N VAL A 110 5.37 -13.64 2.50
CA VAL A 110 5.28 -14.57 1.36
C VAL A 110 6.66 -14.63 0.70
N ASN A 111 6.99 -15.73 0.04
CA ASN A 111 8.16 -15.76 -0.81
C ASN A 111 7.77 -15.35 -2.23
N ASP A 112 8.47 -14.37 -2.80
CA ASP A 112 8.31 -13.98 -4.19
C ASP A 112 8.69 -15.16 -5.08
N SER A 113 7.76 -15.59 -5.92
CA SER A 113 7.95 -16.73 -6.82
C SER A 113 8.98 -16.45 -7.92
N ALA A 114 9.27 -15.18 -8.22
CA ALA A 114 10.24 -14.80 -9.24
C ALA A 114 11.68 -14.70 -8.71
N SER A 115 11.85 -14.15 -7.51
CA SER A 115 13.18 -13.89 -6.92
C SER A 115 13.57 -14.87 -5.81
N GLY A 116 12.62 -15.64 -5.27
CA GLY A 116 12.81 -16.50 -4.11
C GLY A 116 13.05 -15.73 -2.80
N GLN A 117 12.97 -14.40 -2.83
CA GLN A 117 13.15 -13.54 -1.65
C GLN A 117 11.84 -13.39 -0.88
N SER A 118 11.93 -13.12 0.42
CA SER A 118 10.75 -12.77 1.21
C SER A 118 10.21 -11.41 0.75
N MET A 119 8.89 -11.35 0.63
CA MET A 119 8.10 -10.16 0.33
C MET A 119 6.94 -10.08 1.31
N ARG A 120 6.41 -8.88 1.51
CA ARG A 120 5.16 -8.70 2.25
C ARG A 120 4.00 -8.51 1.30
N VAL A 121 2.85 -9.03 1.68
CA VAL A 121 1.63 -8.92 0.89
C VAL A 121 0.49 -8.53 1.82
N LEU A 122 -0.24 -7.48 1.47
CA LEU A 122 -1.51 -7.13 2.11
C LEU A 122 -2.60 -8.00 1.51
N SER A 123 -3.25 -8.81 2.32
CA SER A 123 -4.27 -9.76 1.88
C SER A 123 -5.61 -9.53 2.55
N LEU A 124 -6.67 -9.72 1.78
CA LEU A 124 -8.03 -9.80 2.26
C LEU A 124 -8.31 -11.19 2.80
N LEU A 125 -8.87 -11.24 4.00
CA LEU A 125 -9.23 -12.45 4.73
C LEU A 125 -10.74 -12.60 4.82
N GLN A 126 -11.18 -13.86 4.88
CA GLN A 126 -12.55 -14.22 5.21
C GLN A 126 -12.54 -15.39 6.18
N ALA A 127 -13.40 -15.33 7.20
CA ALA A 127 -13.55 -16.45 8.12
C ALA A 127 -14.45 -17.54 7.51
N ASN A 128 -14.13 -18.80 7.79
CA ASN A 128 -14.93 -19.94 7.33
C ASN A 128 -16.32 -19.97 7.98
N SER A 129 -16.42 -19.55 9.24
CA SER A 129 -17.69 -19.38 9.95
C SER A 129 -17.72 -18.04 10.66
N CYS A 130 -18.88 -17.37 10.59
CA CYS A 130 -19.11 -16.10 11.24
C CYS A 130 -20.48 -16.14 11.93
N ASP A 131 -20.54 -15.57 13.13
CA ASP A 131 -21.69 -15.54 14.02
C ASP A 131 -21.79 -14.15 14.64
N ALA A 132 -22.85 -13.88 15.41
CA ALA A 132 -23.09 -12.59 16.05
C ALA A 132 -22.23 -12.34 17.30
N SER A 133 -21.73 -13.37 17.97
CA SER A 133 -21.17 -13.24 19.33
C SER A 133 -19.78 -13.84 19.53
N GLY A 134 -19.28 -14.64 18.59
CA GLY A 134 -17.96 -15.26 18.69
C GLY A 134 -16.83 -14.26 18.48
N ALA A 135 -15.79 -14.33 19.30
CA ALA A 135 -14.63 -13.46 19.18
C ALA A 135 -13.95 -13.62 17.81
N LEU A 136 -13.66 -12.51 17.13
CA LEU A 136 -13.04 -12.51 15.79
C LEU A 136 -11.65 -13.16 15.78
N SER A 137 -10.90 -13.04 16.89
CA SER A 137 -9.58 -13.65 17.08
C SER A 137 -9.62 -15.18 17.16
N GLY A 138 -10.73 -15.77 17.61
CA GLY A 138 -10.90 -17.21 17.76
C GLY A 138 -11.38 -17.93 16.49
N LYS A 139 -11.62 -17.18 15.40
CA LYS A 139 -12.12 -17.73 14.14
C LYS A 139 -10.98 -18.23 13.26
N THR A 140 -11.30 -19.18 12.37
CA THR A 140 -10.37 -19.65 11.34
C THR A 140 -10.52 -18.82 10.08
N TRP A 141 -9.42 -18.16 9.70
CA TRP A 141 -9.32 -17.24 8.58
C TRP A 141 -8.63 -17.89 7.40
N ALA A 142 -9.15 -17.60 6.21
CA ALA A 142 -8.57 -17.97 4.93
C ALA A 142 -8.29 -16.71 4.11
N VAL A 143 -7.25 -16.76 3.29
CA VAL A 143 -6.93 -15.69 2.33
C VAL A 143 -7.89 -15.78 1.16
N VAL A 144 -8.57 -14.67 0.85
CA VAL A 144 -9.47 -14.54 -0.30
C VAL A 144 -8.73 -13.96 -1.50
N GLY A 145 -7.84 -13.01 -1.27
CA GLY A 145 -7.08 -12.36 -2.33
C GLY A 145 -6.00 -11.43 -1.78
N ASP A 146 -5.09 -11.03 -2.65
CA ASP A 146 -4.00 -10.12 -2.36
C ASP A 146 -4.31 -8.74 -2.96
N LEU A 147 -4.08 -7.69 -2.17
CA LEU A 147 -4.41 -6.30 -2.51
C LEU A 147 -3.17 -5.49 -2.89
N ALA A 148 -2.05 -5.69 -2.19
CA ALA A 148 -0.78 -5.02 -2.48
C ALA A 148 0.41 -5.92 -2.17
N GLU A 149 1.46 -5.78 -2.97
CA GLU A 149 2.73 -6.48 -2.81
C GLU A 149 3.85 -5.48 -2.46
N PHE A 150 4.63 -5.79 -1.43
CA PHE A 150 5.81 -5.04 -1.01
C PHE A 150 7.04 -5.91 -1.24
N ARG A 151 7.59 -5.84 -2.45
CA ARG A 151 8.73 -6.65 -2.87
C ARG A 151 10.03 -6.18 -2.21
N GLY A 152 10.87 -7.13 -1.80
CA GLY A 152 12.16 -6.85 -1.15
C GLY A 152 12.04 -6.34 0.29
N GLN A 153 10.84 -6.41 0.88
CA GLN A 153 10.59 -6.03 2.27
C GLN A 153 10.39 -7.27 3.13
N ASN A 154 11.11 -7.34 4.25
CA ASN A 154 11.04 -8.45 5.20
C ASN A 154 10.26 -8.10 6.48
N LEU A 155 10.04 -6.82 6.75
CA LEU A 155 9.31 -6.32 7.93
C LEU A 155 7.91 -5.87 7.52
N ALA A 156 6.96 -5.88 8.46
CA ALA A 156 5.62 -5.36 8.22
C ALA A 156 5.67 -3.88 7.84
N GLN A 157 5.00 -3.52 6.74
CA GLN A 157 4.97 -2.18 6.15
C GLN A 157 3.64 -1.47 6.42
N VAL A 158 2.54 -2.22 6.52
CA VAL A 158 1.19 -1.69 6.72
C VAL A 158 0.89 -1.64 8.20
N VAL A 159 0.54 -0.43 8.66
CA VAL A 159 0.09 -0.20 10.03
C VAL A 159 -1.42 0.03 10.03
N PHE A 160 -2.11 -0.72 10.89
CA PHE A 160 -3.53 -0.56 11.15
C PHE A 160 -3.72 0.12 12.50
N GLN A 161 -4.49 1.21 12.52
CA GLN A 161 -4.86 1.92 13.75
C GLN A 161 -6.38 2.08 13.82
N ILE A 162 -6.94 1.79 14.98
CA ILE A 162 -8.34 2.07 15.29
C ILE A 162 -8.33 3.19 16.34
N SER A 163 -8.99 4.29 16.04
CA SER A 163 -9.19 5.42 16.94
C SER A 163 -10.66 5.77 17.01
N THR A 164 -11.06 6.59 17.96
CA THR A 164 -12.42 7.09 18.09
C THR A 164 -12.40 8.58 17.82
N SER A 165 -13.26 9.04 16.91
CA SER A 165 -13.34 10.44 16.55
C SER A 165 -14.78 10.81 16.16
N ASN A 166 -15.11 12.09 16.29
CA ASN A 166 -16.34 12.62 15.73
C ASN A 166 -16.13 12.79 14.22
N CYS A 167 -16.35 11.70 13.49
CA CYS A 167 -16.23 11.67 12.05
C CYS A 167 -17.57 11.26 11.44
N TRP A 168 -17.82 11.73 10.22
CA TRP A 168 -18.97 11.32 9.42
C TRP A 168 -18.50 10.91 8.03
N PRO A 169 -19.04 9.82 7.46
CA PRO A 169 -18.78 9.49 6.08
C PRO A 169 -19.23 10.66 5.19
N PHE A 170 -18.34 11.07 4.27
CA PHE A 170 -18.62 12.11 3.26
C PHE A 170 -19.03 13.49 3.81
N GLY A 171 -18.75 13.80 5.09
CA GLY A 171 -19.01 15.13 5.66
C GLY A 171 -20.49 15.48 5.86
N VAL A 172 -21.39 14.50 5.89
CA VAL A 172 -22.85 14.70 5.91
C VAL A 172 -23.43 14.86 7.34
N GLY A 173 -22.59 14.97 8.36
CA GLY A 173 -23.03 15.04 9.75
C GLY A 173 -23.08 16.45 10.33
N ASP A 174 -23.97 16.66 11.29
CA ASP A 174 -23.91 17.81 12.19
C ASP A 174 -22.90 17.53 13.33
N ASN A 175 -22.08 18.53 13.68
CA ASN A 175 -21.21 18.46 14.86
C ASN A 175 -22.00 18.74 16.16
N SER A 176 -23.33 18.85 16.10
CA SER A 176 -24.18 19.25 17.23
C SER A 176 -24.61 18.07 18.10
N THR A 177 -24.54 16.84 17.60
CA THR A 177 -24.64 15.63 18.42
C THR A 177 -23.33 14.84 18.32
N PRO A 178 -22.41 14.93 19.32
CA PRO A 178 -21.13 14.24 19.27
C PRO A 178 -21.35 12.73 19.42
N SER A 179 -21.65 12.07 18.30
CA SER A 179 -21.62 10.62 18.18
C SER A 179 -20.18 10.26 17.80
N ALA A 180 -19.41 9.78 18.78
CA ALA A 180 -18.10 9.23 18.47
C ALA A 180 -18.29 8.01 17.56
N HIS A 181 -17.46 7.89 16.53
CA HIS A 181 -17.45 6.77 15.60
C HIS A 181 -16.06 6.15 15.54
N ALA A 182 -15.98 4.88 15.15
CA ALA A 182 -14.69 4.24 14.93
C ALA A 182 -14.04 4.80 13.65
N LEU A 183 -12.81 5.30 13.79
CA LEU A 183 -11.96 5.79 12.71
C LEU A 183 -10.81 4.81 12.52
N VAL A 184 -10.78 4.13 11.37
CA VAL A 184 -9.71 3.22 10.99
C VAL A 184 -8.73 3.93 10.09
N THR A 185 -7.46 3.98 10.48
CA THR A 185 -6.38 4.53 9.66
C THR A 185 -5.48 3.40 9.19
N LEU A 186 -5.28 3.36 7.88
CA LEU A 186 -4.33 2.50 7.18
C LEU A 186 -3.17 3.36 6.74
N SER A 187 -1.94 2.94 7.03
CA SER A 187 -0.76 3.63 6.52
C SER A 187 0.30 2.65 6.04
N ALA A 188 0.93 2.95 4.91
CA ALA A 188 2.10 2.24 4.42
C ALA A 188 3.16 3.24 3.95
N PRO A 189 4.47 2.91 4.03
CA PRO A 189 5.52 3.79 3.55
C PRO A 189 5.49 3.94 2.03
N SER A 190 5.82 5.14 1.55
CA SER A 190 6.05 5.40 0.13
C SER A 190 7.43 4.88 -0.30
N SER A 191 7.65 4.74 -1.61
CA SER A 191 8.93 4.42 -2.24
C SER A 191 10.07 5.32 -1.73
N SER A 192 9.78 6.62 -1.58
CA SER A 192 10.71 7.61 -1.05
C SER A 192 11.07 7.36 0.42
N GLN A 193 10.09 6.99 1.24
CA GLN A 193 10.32 6.66 2.64
C GLN A 193 11.10 5.34 2.80
N LEU A 194 10.82 4.34 1.94
CA LEU A 194 11.59 3.11 1.85
C LEU A 194 13.04 3.34 1.42
N ALA A 195 13.28 4.36 0.59
CA ALA A 195 14.61 4.81 0.21
C ALA A 195 15.31 5.66 1.29
N GLY A 196 14.66 5.91 2.44
CA GLY A 196 15.21 6.64 3.58
C GLY A 196 15.03 8.17 3.54
N ALA A 197 14.22 8.69 2.61
CA ALA A 197 13.87 10.11 2.60
C ALA A 197 12.83 10.43 3.69
N VAL A 198 12.86 11.68 4.19
CA VAL A 198 11.79 12.21 5.04
C VAL A 198 10.60 12.55 4.15
N ALA A 199 9.69 11.60 4.01
CA ALA A 199 8.46 11.73 3.22
C ALA A 199 7.27 11.21 4.01
N ASP A 200 6.09 11.77 3.75
CA ASP A 200 4.85 11.32 4.37
C ASP A 200 4.47 9.92 3.87
N PRO A 201 3.95 9.05 4.75
CA PRO A 201 3.44 7.74 4.35
C PRO A 201 2.15 7.90 3.54
N ILE A 202 1.87 6.90 2.72
CA ILE A 202 0.57 6.79 2.05
C ILE A 202 -0.44 6.35 3.11
N SER A 203 -1.34 7.27 3.50
CA SER A 203 -2.32 7.03 4.56
C SER A 203 -3.76 7.25 4.09
N TYR A 204 -4.65 6.33 4.46
CA TYR A 204 -6.09 6.43 4.23
C TYR A 204 -6.84 6.26 5.54
N SER A 205 -7.83 7.11 5.80
CA SER A 205 -8.66 7.03 7.00
C SER A 205 -10.13 6.81 6.63
N VAL A 206 -10.80 5.90 7.34
CA VAL A 206 -12.20 5.52 7.13
C VAL A 206 -12.98 5.73 8.40
N CYS A 207 -14.00 6.56 8.32
CA CYS A 207 -14.99 6.66 9.38
C CYS A 207 -16.05 5.58 9.23
N LEU A 208 -16.32 4.84 10.30
CA LEU A 208 -17.30 3.77 10.33
C LEU A 208 -18.55 4.24 11.11
N PRO A 209 -19.59 4.73 10.43
CA PRO A 209 -20.79 5.26 11.09
C PRO A 209 -21.57 4.17 11.84
N ASN A 210 -21.49 2.93 11.34
CA ASN A 210 -22.24 1.80 11.89
C ASN A 210 -21.67 1.30 13.22
N ILE A 211 -20.40 1.59 13.49
CA ILE A 211 -19.71 1.10 14.68
C ILE A 211 -19.64 2.23 15.70
N LYS A 212 -20.28 2.00 16.85
CA LYS A 212 -20.23 2.92 17.97
C LYS A 212 -19.11 2.49 18.91
N PRO A 213 -18.19 3.40 19.28
CA PRO A 213 -17.28 3.17 20.37
C PRO A 213 -18.08 3.11 21.67
N VAL A 214 -17.83 2.06 22.46
CA VAL A 214 -18.37 1.91 23.81
C VAL A 214 -17.75 2.93 24.75
#